data_AF-A0A845BL67-F1
#
_entry.id   AF-A0A845BL67-F1
#
_cell.length_a   1.000
_cell.length_b   1.000
_cell.length_c   1.000
_cell.angle_alpha   90.00
_cell.angle_beta   90.00
_cell.angle_gamma   90.00
#
_symmetry.space_group_name_H-M   'P 1'
#
loop_
_entity.id
_entity.type
_entity.pdbx_description
1 polymer ?
#
loop_
_entity_poly.entity_id
_entity_poly.type
_entity_poly.pdbx_seq_one_letter_code
_entity_poly.pdbx_strand_id
1 'polypeptide(L)'
;MDKQTFLSLPEVALFKDRLAAWLSGDRFMEHPFHLRDKALPIDFPRNFSASTLETCFDHYHWGGLDYEDNRKQRELLHQHLQQALISANTDALLAALDAALRWSTGGKGIKLYSQNQEWAEAHKDTLVEHMREALLTLESDNPDTEAFNERLRMNVGFTKVYALASDKLIMYDGRIGAALGLLARQHCMRKRMDLPAALCFPWAPGASSLNRNPSDERYHFRQLANRGGFHAEWMVRASWLVAAAIEQAQAPWCKESDALRRVEAALFMLGYEIPTEENHSKQFHYL
;
A
#
# COMPACT_ATOMS: atom_id res chain seq x y z
N MET A 1 -16.37 0.54 -12.25
CA MET A 1 -17.30 0.33 -11.11
C MET A 1 -17.07 1.47 -10.16
N ASP A 2 -18.12 2.19 -9.79
CA ASP A 2 -18.04 3.31 -8.85
C ASP A 2 -17.86 2.84 -7.39
N LYS A 3 -17.51 3.77 -6.52
CA LYS A 3 -17.23 3.57 -5.10
C LYS A 3 -18.42 3.01 -4.34
N GLN A 4 -19.61 3.57 -4.55
CA GLN A 4 -20.81 3.17 -3.81
C GLN A 4 -21.16 1.73 -4.17
N THR A 5 -21.17 1.40 -5.45
CA THR A 5 -21.38 0.04 -5.95
C THR A 5 -20.35 -0.92 -5.34
N PHE A 6 -19.06 -0.60 -5.41
CA PHE A 6 -18.00 -1.46 -4.86
C PHE A 6 -18.15 -1.72 -3.36
N LEU A 7 -18.35 -0.67 -2.55
CA LEU A 7 -18.48 -0.79 -1.09
C LEU A 7 -19.80 -1.46 -0.66
N SER A 8 -20.82 -1.47 -1.52
CA SER A 8 -22.11 -2.11 -1.27
C SER A 8 -22.16 -3.59 -1.63
N LEU A 9 -21.15 -4.12 -2.34
CA LEU A 9 -21.05 -5.55 -2.61
C LEU A 9 -21.06 -6.32 -1.28
N PRO A 10 -21.92 -7.36 -1.09
CA PRO A 10 -22.07 -8.04 0.19
C PRO A 10 -20.74 -8.52 0.79
N GLU A 11 -19.87 -9.10 -0.02
CA GLU A 11 -18.55 -9.56 0.38
C GLU A 11 -17.61 -8.42 0.79
N VAL A 12 -17.68 -7.27 0.12
CA VAL A 12 -16.85 -6.10 0.41
C VAL A 12 -17.35 -5.43 1.68
N ALA A 13 -18.66 -5.28 1.85
CA ALA A 13 -19.27 -4.73 3.07
C ALA A 13 -18.90 -5.58 4.29
N LEU A 14 -19.01 -6.92 4.20
CA LEU A 14 -18.61 -7.83 5.28
C LEU A 14 -17.11 -7.77 5.58
N PHE A 15 -16.26 -7.64 4.56
CA PHE A 15 -14.83 -7.52 4.74
C PHE A 15 -14.43 -6.16 5.34
N LYS A 16 -15.08 -5.07 4.91
CA LYS A 16 -14.92 -3.72 5.44
C LYS A 16 -15.24 -3.68 6.93
N ASP A 17 -16.36 -4.26 7.36
CA ASP A 17 -16.73 -4.35 8.78
C ASP A 17 -15.68 -5.15 9.57
N ARG A 18 -15.16 -6.24 8.99
CA ARG A 18 -14.08 -7.02 9.61
C ARG A 18 -12.77 -6.25 9.69
N LEU A 19 -12.41 -5.50 8.65
CA LEU A 19 -11.22 -4.66 8.65
C LEU A 19 -11.33 -3.56 9.70
N ALA A 20 -12.49 -2.92 9.84
CA ALA A 20 -12.77 -1.95 10.89
C ALA A 20 -12.61 -2.55 12.30
N ALA A 21 -13.04 -3.81 12.50
CA ALA A 21 -12.85 -4.51 13.76
C ALA A 21 -11.36 -4.76 14.05
N TRP A 22 -10.57 -5.20 13.06
CA TRP A 22 -9.11 -5.37 13.22
C TRP A 22 -8.38 -4.05 13.47
N LEU A 23 -8.81 -2.96 12.82
CA LEU A 23 -8.32 -1.61 13.11
C LEU A 23 -8.70 -1.16 14.53
N SER A 24 -9.82 -1.67 15.05
CA SER A 24 -10.29 -1.40 16.43
C SER A 24 -9.62 -2.27 17.50
N GLY A 25 -8.66 -3.11 17.12
CA GLY A 25 -7.88 -3.93 18.06
C GLY A 25 -8.25 -5.42 18.07
N ASP A 26 -9.21 -5.88 17.24
CA ASP A 26 -9.44 -7.32 17.09
C ASP A 26 -8.17 -8.01 16.59
N ARG A 27 -7.88 -9.18 17.15
CA ARG A 27 -6.75 -9.99 16.70
C ARG A 27 -7.03 -10.61 15.32
N PHE A 28 -6.14 -10.39 14.35
CA PHE A 28 -6.29 -10.98 13.01
C PHE A 28 -5.68 -12.39 12.94
N MET A 29 -4.43 -12.56 13.37
CA MET A 29 -3.73 -13.83 13.62
C MET A 29 -2.42 -13.52 14.35
N GLU A 30 -1.73 -14.52 14.90
CA GLU A 30 -0.33 -14.31 15.31
C GLU A 30 0.56 -14.29 14.05
N HIS A 31 1.25 -13.18 13.80
CA HIS A 31 2.11 -13.01 12.63
C HIS A 31 3.56 -12.77 13.08
N PRO A 32 4.50 -13.70 12.79
CA PRO A 32 5.90 -13.56 13.15
C PRO A 32 6.64 -12.64 12.18
N PHE A 33 7.54 -11.81 12.70
CA PHE A 33 8.41 -10.92 11.95
C PHE A 33 9.87 -11.31 12.11
N HIS A 34 10.60 -11.32 10.98
CA HIS A 34 12.04 -11.50 10.92
C HIS A 34 12.65 -10.40 10.04
N LEU A 35 12.90 -9.23 10.62
CA LEU A 35 13.36 -8.06 9.90
C LEU A 35 14.85 -8.18 9.50
N ARG A 36 15.08 -8.07 8.19
CA ARG A 36 16.39 -8.20 7.53
C ARG A 36 16.87 -6.87 6.93
N ASP A 37 16.14 -5.79 7.20
CA ASP A 37 16.50 -4.46 6.75
C ASP A 37 17.81 -4.01 7.42
N LYS A 38 18.81 -3.68 6.61
CA LYS A 38 20.13 -3.27 7.07
C LYS A 38 20.16 -1.81 7.52
N ALA A 39 19.17 -1.01 7.14
CA ALA A 39 19.06 0.38 7.57
C ALA A 39 18.55 0.52 9.02
N LEU A 40 17.97 -0.54 9.58
CA LEU A 40 17.50 -0.55 10.96
C LEU A 40 18.64 -0.35 11.97
N PRO A 41 18.41 0.41 13.06
CA PRO A 41 19.32 0.50 14.19
C PRO A 41 19.73 -0.88 14.74
N ILE A 42 20.92 -0.94 15.36
CA ILE A 42 21.51 -2.19 15.89
C ILE A 42 20.62 -2.81 16.98
N ASP A 43 20.00 -1.97 17.80
CA ASP A 43 19.15 -2.30 18.93
C ASP A 43 17.66 -2.47 18.56
N PHE A 44 17.30 -2.26 17.29
CA PHE A 44 15.92 -2.42 16.84
C PHE A 44 15.47 -3.90 16.97
N PRO A 45 14.29 -4.19 17.53
CA PRO A 45 13.80 -5.56 17.67
C PRO A 45 13.50 -6.17 16.29
N ARG A 46 14.44 -6.98 15.79
CA ARG A 46 14.31 -7.63 14.47
C ARG A 46 13.42 -8.86 14.47
N ASN A 47 13.17 -9.44 15.64
CA ASN A 47 12.31 -10.60 15.81
C ASN A 47 11.21 -10.25 16.81
N PHE A 48 9.96 -10.31 16.37
CA PHE A 48 8.78 -10.09 17.20
C PHE A 48 7.58 -10.76 16.54
N SER A 49 6.44 -10.75 17.22
CA SER A 49 5.16 -11.14 16.64
C SER A 49 4.15 -10.02 16.83
N ALA A 50 3.26 -9.84 15.87
CA ALA A 50 2.12 -8.95 16.00
C ALA A 50 0.83 -9.74 15.82
N SER A 51 -0.21 -9.36 16.56
CA SER A 51 -1.55 -9.92 16.34
C SER A 51 -2.66 -8.88 16.15
N THR A 52 -2.33 -7.60 16.26
CA THR A 52 -3.20 -6.47 15.94
C THR A 52 -2.51 -5.55 14.93
N LEU A 53 -3.30 -4.82 14.14
CA LEU A 53 -2.74 -3.89 13.15
C LEU A 53 -2.01 -2.72 13.80
N GLU A 54 -2.43 -2.31 15.00
CA GLU A 54 -1.75 -1.29 15.79
C GLU A 54 -0.33 -1.73 16.18
N THR A 55 -0.12 -2.99 16.60
CA THR A 55 1.24 -3.49 16.86
C THR A 55 2.10 -3.53 15.59
N CYS A 56 1.50 -3.80 14.42
CA CYS A 56 2.22 -3.67 13.14
C CYS A 56 2.64 -2.21 12.87
N PHE A 57 1.76 -1.25 13.18
CA PHE A 57 2.06 0.18 13.08
C PHE A 57 3.16 0.62 14.05
N ASP A 58 3.13 0.18 15.30
CA ASP A 58 4.14 0.53 16.32
C ASP A 58 5.57 0.10 15.92
N HIS A 59 5.67 -0.93 15.09
CA HIS A 59 6.95 -1.44 14.55
C HIS A 59 7.26 -0.90 13.15
N TYR A 60 6.51 0.09 12.66
CA TYR A 60 6.75 0.66 11.34
C TYR A 60 8.15 1.26 11.26
N HIS A 61 8.84 0.90 10.17
CA HIS A 61 10.09 1.53 9.79
C HIS A 61 10.24 1.59 8.27
N TRP A 62 10.93 2.62 7.81
CA TRP A 62 11.36 2.75 6.43
C TRP A 62 12.66 3.54 6.35
N GLY A 63 13.64 3.01 5.62
CA GLY A 63 14.94 3.69 5.46
C GLY A 63 15.71 3.89 6.76
N GLY A 64 15.47 3.05 7.78
CA GLY A 64 16.07 3.18 9.11
C GLY A 64 15.41 4.21 10.03
N LEU A 65 14.29 4.80 9.60
CA LEU A 65 13.52 5.78 10.36
C LEU A 65 12.19 5.21 10.82
N ASP A 66 11.71 5.68 11.96
CA ASP A 66 10.39 5.35 12.51
C ASP A 66 9.26 6.07 11.76
N TYR A 67 8.03 5.98 12.28
CA TYR A 67 6.88 6.61 11.66
C TYR A 67 6.94 8.15 11.71
N GLU A 68 7.26 8.76 12.84
CA GLU A 68 7.20 10.22 12.99
C GLU A 68 8.29 10.92 12.16
N ASP A 69 9.49 10.33 12.05
CA ASP A 69 10.53 10.88 11.19
C ASP A 69 10.22 10.68 9.70
N ASN A 70 9.65 9.54 9.31
CA ASN A 70 9.14 9.36 7.94
C ASN A 70 7.97 10.29 7.64
N ARG A 71 7.09 10.58 8.62
CA ARG A 71 5.97 11.49 8.46
C ARG A 71 6.46 12.90 8.10
N LYS A 72 7.48 13.41 8.78
CA LYS A 72 8.09 14.72 8.46
C LYS A 72 8.61 14.76 7.02
N GLN A 73 9.31 13.70 6.58
CA GLN A 73 9.81 13.63 5.20
C GLN A 73 8.68 13.57 4.18
N ARG A 74 7.65 12.77 4.46
CA ARG A 74 6.46 12.67 3.61
C ARG A 74 5.70 13.99 3.50
N GLU A 75 5.56 14.73 4.59
CA GLU A 75 4.89 16.03 4.59
C GLU A 75 5.61 17.03 3.67
N LEU A 76 6.95 17.07 3.73
CA LEU A 76 7.74 17.90 2.82
C LEU A 76 7.56 17.48 1.35
N LEU A 77 7.57 16.17 1.07
CA LEU A 77 7.35 15.66 -0.29
C LEU A 77 5.94 15.98 -0.80
N HIS A 78 4.93 15.81 0.06
CA HIS A 78 3.54 16.14 -0.23
C HIS A 78 3.40 17.62 -0.60
N GLN A 79 3.93 18.52 0.24
CA GLN A 79 3.90 19.96 0.01
C GLN A 79 4.57 20.35 -1.31
N HIS A 80 5.75 19.79 -1.62
CA HIS A 80 6.43 20.07 -2.88
C HIS A 80 5.65 19.57 -4.11
N LEU A 81 5.08 18.36 -4.05
CA LEU A 81 4.25 17.82 -5.14
C LEU A 81 3.00 18.68 -5.35
N GLN A 82 2.27 19.00 -4.28
CA GLN A 82 1.08 19.83 -4.32
C GLN A 82 1.38 21.24 -4.84
N GLN A 83 2.41 21.90 -4.31
CA GLN A 83 2.78 23.25 -4.75
C GLN A 83 3.18 23.28 -6.23
N ALA A 84 3.95 22.29 -6.70
CA ALA A 84 4.33 22.19 -8.11
C ALA A 84 3.11 21.96 -9.01
N LEU A 85 2.17 21.10 -8.58
CA LEU A 85 0.92 20.85 -9.29
C LEU A 85 0.02 22.08 -9.32
N ILE A 86 -0.13 22.82 -8.22
CA ILE A 86 -0.96 24.04 -8.15
C ILE A 86 -0.39 25.14 -9.03
N SER A 87 0.92 25.39 -8.92
CA SER A 87 1.62 26.42 -9.71
C SER A 87 1.83 26.06 -11.18
N ALA A 88 1.47 24.83 -11.59
CA ALA A 88 1.76 24.28 -12.92
C ALA A 88 3.24 24.41 -13.32
N ASN A 89 4.14 24.30 -12.35
CA ASN A 89 5.58 24.44 -12.57
C ASN A 89 6.19 23.06 -12.85
N THR A 90 6.43 22.77 -14.12
CA THR A 90 6.97 21.49 -14.58
C THR A 90 8.34 21.15 -13.99
N ASP A 91 9.27 22.09 -13.90
CA ASP A 91 10.61 21.82 -13.37
C ASP A 91 10.55 21.53 -11.86
N ALA A 92 9.71 22.26 -11.13
CA ALA A 92 9.44 21.97 -9.72
C ALA A 92 8.77 20.59 -9.55
N LEU A 93 7.87 20.22 -10.47
CA LEU A 93 7.20 18.93 -10.43
C LEU A 93 8.16 17.78 -10.71
N LEU A 94 9.06 17.92 -11.69
CA LEU A 94 10.13 16.96 -11.96
C LEU A 94 11.04 16.78 -10.74
N ALA A 95 11.44 17.87 -10.08
CA ALA A 95 12.25 17.82 -8.87
C ALA A 95 11.52 17.14 -7.70
N ALA A 96 10.24 17.45 -7.49
CA ALA A 96 9.42 16.83 -6.45
C ALA A 96 9.18 15.33 -6.71
N LEU A 97 8.91 14.96 -7.97
CA LEU A 97 8.74 13.56 -8.40
C LEU A 97 10.06 12.78 -8.22
N ASP A 98 11.20 13.35 -8.60
CA ASP A 98 12.52 12.77 -8.37
C ASP A 98 12.77 12.51 -6.88
N ALA A 99 12.51 13.49 -6.01
CA ALA A 99 12.66 13.33 -4.57
C ALA A 99 11.72 12.24 -4.01
N ALA A 100 10.47 12.23 -4.44
CA ALA A 100 9.47 11.23 -4.04
C ALA A 100 9.87 9.82 -4.47
N LEU A 101 10.36 9.64 -5.71
CA LEU A 101 10.85 8.34 -6.18
C LEU A 101 12.08 7.91 -5.38
N ARG A 102 13.08 8.78 -5.17
CA ARG A 102 14.28 8.43 -4.40
C ARG A 102 13.94 7.91 -3.00
N TRP A 103 13.06 8.63 -2.30
CA TRP A 103 12.60 8.26 -0.97
C TRP A 103 11.85 6.92 -0.98
N SER A 104 10.96 6.73 -1.95
CA SER A 104 10.01 5.61 -1.96
C SER A 104 10.52 4.30 -2.60
N THR A 105 11.56 4.35 -3.43
CA THR A 105 12.17 3.16 -4.06
C THR A 105 13.38 2.62 -3.31
N GLY A 106 13.89 3.34 -2.29
CA GLY A 106 15.12 2.99 -1.59
C GLY A 106 16.39 3.47 -2.32
N GLY A 107 16.28 4.52 -3.14
CA GLY A 107 17.42 5.21 -3.76
C GLY A 107 17.54 5.06 -5.28
N LYS A 108 18.54 5.76 -5.84
CA LYS A 108 18.77 5.92 -7.29
C LYS A 108 19.26 4.68 -8.03
N GLY A 109 19.89 3.75 -7.32
CA GLY A 109 20.47 2.55 -7.92
C GLY A 109 19.44 1.49 -8.34
N ILE A 110 18.14 1.78 -8.17
CA ILE A 110 17.04 0.85 -8.43
C ILE A 110 16.44 1.15 -9.80
N LYS A 111 16.31 0.12 -10.65
CA LYS A 111 15.73 0.24 -11.99
C LYS A 111 14.34 0.87 -12.00
N LEU A 112 13.54 0.61 -10.96
CA LEU A 112 12.23 1.24 -10.78
C LEU A 112 12.32 2.76 -10.65
N TYR A 113 13.38 3.29 -10.03
CA TYR A 113 13.62 4.74 -9.97
C TYR A 113 13.96 5.28 -11.35
N SER A 114 14.99 4.72 -12.01
CA SER A 114 15.49 5.27 -13.27
C SER A 114 14.43 5.25 -14.38
N GLN A 115 13.69 4.15 -14.53
CA GLN A 115 12.64 4.04 -15.55
C GLN A 115 11.48 5.02 -15.35
N ASN A 116 11.17 5.38 -14.10
CA ASN A 116 10.10 6.34 -13.81
C ASN A 116 10.58 7.79 -13.98
N GLN A 117 11.85 8.06 -13.65
CA GLN A 117 12.47 9.36 -13.90
C GLN A 117 12.65 9.61 -15.41
N GLU A 118 13.11 8.62 -16.17
CA GLU A 118 13.18 8.66 -17.64
C GLU A 118 11.80 8.90 -18.27
N TRP A 119 10.76 8.23 -17.78
CA TRP A 119 9.39 8.46 -18.26
C TRP A 119 8.94 9.89 -17.96
N ALA A 120 9.17 10.40 -16.75
CA ALA A 120 8.76 11.75 -16.37
C ALA A 120 9.46 12.82 -17.22
N GLU A 121 10.76 12.66 -17.47
CA GLU A 121 11.54 13.55 -18.32
C GLU A 121 11.05 13.52 -19.78
N ALA A 122 10.78 12.33 -20.32
CA ALA A 122 10.26 12.17 -21.68
C ALA A 122 8.88 12.80 -21.88
N HIS A 123 8.12 13.02 -20.80
CA HIS A 123 6.79 13.65 -20.82
C HIS A 123 6.80 15.04 -20.18
N LYS A 124 7.95 15.69 -20.04
CA LYS A 124 8.10 17.00 -19.39
C LYS A 124 7.01 18.00 -19.81
N ASP A 125 6.77 18.15 -21.11
CA ASP A 125 5.84 19.16 -21.64
C ASP A 125 4.36 18.90 -21.27
N THR A 126 3.99 17.66 -20.92
CA THR A 126 2.63 17.25 -20.56
C THR A 126 2.52 16.71 -19.12
N LEU A 127 3.62 16.73 -18.35
CA LEU A 127 3.72 16.05 -17.06
C LEU A 127 2.71 16.61 -16.04
N VAL A 128 2.54 17.92 -15.98
CA VAL A 128 1.59 18.57 -15.06
C VAL A 128 0.17 18.12 -15.37
N GLU A 129 -0.22 18.10 -16.64
CA GLU A 129 -1.55 17.68 -17.08
C GLU A 129 -1.80 16.21 -16.77
N HIS A 130 -0.85 15.33 -17.12
CA HIS A 130 -0.92 13.91 -16.80
C HIS A 130 -1.04 13.64 -15.30
N MET A 131 -0.26 14.35 -14.46
CA MET A 131 -0.31 14.16 -13.02
C MET A 131 -1.64 14.64 -12.42
N ARG A 132 -2.14 15.82 -12.83
CA ARG A 132 -3.43 16.34 -12.39
C ARG A 132 -4.57 15.42 -12.79
N GLU A 133 -4.57 14.94 -14.02
CA GLU A 133 -5.60 14.04 -14.51
C GLU A 133 -5.56 12.67 -13.85
N ALA A 134 -4.37 12.12 -13.63
CA ALA A 134 -4.21 10.88 -12.88
C ALA A 134 -4.76 11.01 -11.46
N LEU A 135 -4.44 12.10 -10.75
CA LEU A 135 -4.97 12.36 -9.40
C LEU A 135 -6.50 12.52 -9.41
N LEU A 136 -7.03 13.31 -10.35
CA LEU A 136 -8.48 13.49 -10.52
C LEU A 136 -9.18 12.14 -10.75
N THR A 137 -8.60 11.29 -11.59
CA THR A 137 -9.13 9.96 -11.91
C THR A 137 -9.08 9.04 -10.69
N LEU A 138 -7.93 8.96 -10.01
CA LEU A 138 -7.72 8.05 -8.88
C LEU A 138 -8.53 8.46 -7.64
N GLU A 139 -8.78 9.76 -7.45
CA GLU A 139 -9.59 10.26 -6.34
C GLU A 139 -11.10 10.31 -6.62
N SER A 140 -11.50 10.06 -7.87
CA SER A 140 -12.91 10.04 -8.28
C SER A 140 -13.66 8.90 -7.61
N ASP A 141 -14.94 9.11 -7.28
CA ASP A 141 -15.85 8.03 -6.88
C ASP A 141 -16.30 7.18 -8.07
N ASN A 142 -16.07 7.63 -9.32
CA ASN A 142 -16.31 6.87 -10.54
C ASN A 142 -15.08 6.96 -11.47
N PRO A 143 -14.01 6.21 -11.18
CA PRO A 143 -12.75 6.30 -11.90
C PRO A 143 -12.85 5.62 -13.27
N ASP A 144 -12.31 6.27 -14.29
CA ASP A 144 -12.01 5.65 -15.58
C ASP A 144 -10.52 5.30 -15.66
N THR A 145 -10.18 4.07 -15.26
CA THR A 145 -8.79 3.65 -15.15
C THR A 145 -8.17 3.25 -16.48
N GLU A 146 -8.92 3.21 -17.58
CA GLU A 146 -8.36 2.83 -18.89
C GLU A 146 -7.32 3.83 -19.40
N ALA A 147 -7.41 5.10 -18.99
CA ALA A 147 -6.40 6.11 -19.30
C ALA A 147 -4.97 5.70 -18.88
N PHE A 148 -4.83 4.84 -17.87
CA PHE A 148 -3.53 4.30 -17.41
C PHE A 148 -2.99 3.13 -18.24
N ASN A 149 -3.79 2.56 -19.16
CA ASN A 149 -3.31 1.60 -20.15
C ASN A 149 -2.75 2.30 -21.39
N GLU A 150 -3.12 3.56 -21.62
CA GLU A 150 -2.84 4.26 -22.87
C GLU A 150 -1.79 5.35 -22.71
N ARG A 151 -1.98 6.29 -21.77
CA ARG A 151 -1.11 7.49 -21.66
C ARG A 151 -0.69 7.84 -20.24
N LEU A 152 -1.54 7.62 -19.23
CA LEU A 152 -1.21 7.91 -17.84
C LEU A 152 -0.28 6.83 -17.30
N ARG A 153 0.68 7.22 -16.46
CA ARG A 153 1.65 6.27 -15.91
C ARG A 153 1.12 5.62 -14.65
N MET A 154 0.97 4.30 -14.64
CA MET A 154 0.76 3.56 -13.40
C MET A 154 1.73 2.38 -13.29
N ASN A 155 2.36 2.29 -12.12
CA ASN A 155 3.16 1.16 -11.64
C ASN A 155 3.46 1.34 -10.14
N VAL A 156 4.27 0.45 -9.57
CA VAL A 156 4.70 0.48 -8.16
C VAL A 156 5.46 1.76 -7.76
N GLY A 157 6.08 2.47 -8.70
CA GLY A 157 6.71 3.77 -8.42
C GLY A 157 5.69 4.89 -8.40
N PHE A 158 4.87 5.00 -9.46
CA PHE A 158 3.88 6.06 -9.61
C PHE A 158 2.73 5.98 -8.60
N THR A 159 2.32 4.78 -8.17
CA THR A 159 1.36 4.66 -7.05
C THR A 159 1.83 5.41 -5.80
N LYS A 160 3.15 5.42 -5.53
CA LYS A 160 3.75 6.12 -4.39
C LYS A 160 3.81 7.63 -4.61
N VAL A 161 4.12 8.06 -5.83
CA VAL A 161 4.07 9.49 -6.19
C VAL A 161 2.65 10.03 -6.03
N TYR A 162 1.65 9.33 -6.57
CA TYR A 162 0.24 9.72 -6.43
C TYR A 162 -0.24 9.71 -4.98
N ALA A 163 0.11 8.69 -4.20
CA ALA A 163 -0.21 8.61 -2.78
C ALA A 163 0.49 9.70 -1.94
N LEU A 164 1.70 10.13 -2.31
CA LEU A 164 2.36 11.28 -1.69
C LEU A 164 1.72 12.61 -2.09
N ALA A 165 1.20 12.70 -3.32
CA ALA A 165 0.50 13.87 -3.83
C ALA A 165 -0.98 13.93 -3.43
N SER A 166 -1.49 13.01 -2.62
CA SER A 166 -2.92 12.94 -2.29
C SER A 166 -3.14 12.56 -0.82
N ASP A 167 -4.20 13.07 -0.21
CA ASP A 167 -4.61 12.66 1.14
C ASP A 167 -5.53 11.43 1.17
N LYS A 168 -6.03 11.00 0.00
CA LYS A 168 -7.03 9.92 -0.13
C LYS A 168 -6.44 8.60 -0.61
N LEU A 169 -5.26 8.66 -1.20
CA LEU A 169 -4.67 7.55 -1.94
C LEU A 169 -3.62 6.79 -1.13
N ILE A 170 -3.75 5.46 -1.06
CA ILE A 170 -2.75 4.60 -0.43
C ILE A 170 -1.65 4.22 -1.43
N MET A 171 -0.43 3.99 -0.93
CA MET A 171 0.73 3.49 -1.66
C MET A 171 0.53 2.01 -2.00
N TYR A 172 -0.36 1.69 -2.95
CA TYR A 172 -0.70 0.31 -3.30
C TYR A 172 0.46 -0.40 -4.00
N ASP A 173 1.41 -0.90 -3.21
CA ASP A 173 2.56 -1.66 -3.66
C ASP A 173 2.45 -3.15 -3.31
N GLY A 174 3.53 -3.90 -3.58
CA GLY A 174 3.55 -5.33 -3.33
C GLY A 174 3.35 -5.72 -1.85
N ARG A 175 3.73 -4.88 -0.89
CA ARG A 175 3.50 -5.15 0.54
C ARG A 175 2.05 -4.88 0.91
N ILE A 176 1.49 -3.74 0.48
CA ILE A 176 0.09 -3.41 0.74
C ILE A 176 -0.86 -4.47 0.14
N GLY A 177 -0.62 -4.87 -1.11
CA GLY A 177 -1.39 -5.95 -1.74
C GLY A 177 -1.26 -7.29 -1.00
N ALA A 178 -0.05 -7.64 -0.53
CA ALA A 178 0.18 -8.86 0.25
C ALA A 178 -0.57 -8.84 1.59
N ALA A 179 -0.54 -7.72 2.32
CA ALA A 179 -1.22 -7.56 3.60
C ALA A 179 -2.74 -7.65 3.44
N LEU A 180 -3.31 -6.92 2.49
CA LEU A 180 -4.75 -6.97 2.22
C LEU A 180 -5.19 -8.35 1.73
N GLY A 181 -4.38 -9.02 0.91
CA GLY A 181 -4.63 -10.41 0.51
C GLY A 181 -4.61 -11.39 1.69
N LEU A 182 -3.63 -11.27 2.60
CA LEU A 182 -3.56 -12.08 3.83
C LEU A 182 -4.79 -11.87 4.71
N LEU A 183 -5.20 -10.62 4.91
CA LEU A 183 -6.39 -10.28 5.68
C LEU A 183 -7.68 -10.80 5.02
N ALA A 184 -7.81 -10.66 3.69
CA ALA A 184 -8.94 -11.20 2.93
C ALA A 184 -9.02 -12.73 3.02
N ARG A 185 -7.89 -13.42 2.90
CA ARG A 185 -7.78 -14.87 3.12
C ARG A 185 -8.29 -15.25 4.50
N GLN A 186 -7.81 -14.55 5.54
CA GLN A 186 -8.19 -14.83 6.91
C GLN A 186 -9.67 -14.58 7.19
N HIS A 187 -10.26 -13.57 6.54
CA HIS A 187 -11.70 -13.33 6.56
C HIS A 187 -12.47 -14.50 5.92
N CYS A 188 -12.07 -14.92 4.71
CA CYS A 188 -12.72 -16.00 3.98
C CYS A 188 -12.66 -17.32 4.75
N MET A 189 -11.50 -17.66 5.34
CA MET A 189 -11.32 -18.83 6.20
C MET A 189 -12.28 -18.83 7.39
N ARG A 190 -12.40 -17.71 8.11
CA ARG A 190 -13.30 -17.57 9.26
C ARG A 190 -14.77 -17.69 8.87
N LYS A 191 -15.13 -17.17 7.71
CA LYS A 191 -16.50 -17.23 7.16
C LYS A 191 -16.79 -18.53 6.41
N ARG A 192 -15.77 -19.39 6.19
CA ARG A 192 -15.85 -20.61 5.38
C ARG A 192 -16.40 -20.37 3.97
N MET A 193 -15.97 -19.27 3.36
CA MET A 193 -16.36 -18.88 2.00
C MET A 193 -15.16 -18.91 1.06
N ASP A 194 -15.42 -18.97 -0.24
CA ASP A 194 -14.37 -18.84 -1.25
C ASP A 194 -13.93 -17.37 -1.41
N LEU A 195 -12.74 -17.16 -1.99
CA LEU A 195 -12.21 -15.82 -2.23
C LEU A 195 -13.00 -15.12 -3.35
N PRO A 196 -13.76 -14.05 -3.04
CA PRO A 196 -14.48 -13.31 -4.07
C PRO A 196 -13.52 -12.49 -4.92
N ALA A 197 -13.87 -12.27 -6.19
CA ALA A 197 -13.06 -11.47 -7.10
C ALA A 197 -12.78 -10.05 -6.57
N ALA A 198 -13.77 -9.45 -5.89
CA ALA A 198 -13.66 -8.11 -5.31
C ALA A 198 -12.67 -8.01 -4.13
N LEU A 199 -12.28 -9.14 -3.52
CA LEU A 199 -11.29 -9.21 -2.43
C LEU A 199 -9.98 -9.88 -2.85
N CYS A 200 -9.81 -10.16 -4.15
CA CYS A 200 -8.61 -10.77 -4.71
C CYS A 200 -7.50 -9.73 -4.92
N PHE A 201 -7.10 -9.06 -3.83
CA PHE A 201 -6.08 -8.01 -3.82
C PHE A 201 -4.78 -8.49 -4.48
N PRO A 202 -4.39 -7.93 -5.64
CA PRO A 202 -3.18 -8.35 -6.30
C PRO A 202 -1.95 -7.84 -5.55
N TRP A 203 -0.91 -8.66 -5.56
CA TRP A 203 0.36 -8.39 -4.86
C TRP A 203 1.51 -8.35 -5.86
N ALA A 204 2.70 -7.89 -5.46
CA ALA A 204 3.88 -7.92 -6.32
C ALA A 204 5.09 -8.47 -5.56
N PRO A 205 5.96 -9.25 -6.23
CA PRO A 205 7.22 -9.65 -5.65
C PRO A 205 8.06 -8.42 -5.29
N GLY A 206 8.82 -8.53 -4.20
CA GLY A 206 9.84 -7.53 -3.88
C GLY A 206 11.12 -7.74 -4.69
N ALA A 207 12.05 -6.80 -4.58
CA ALA A 207 13.42 -7.00 -5.03
C ALA A 207 14.21 -7.98 -4.12
N SER A 208 13.72 -8.21 -2.90
CA SER A 208 14.27 -9.20 -1.96
C SER A 208 13.65 -10.58 -2.19
N SER A 209 14.27 -11.61 -1.61
CA SER A 209 13.76 -12.99 -1.59
C SER A 209 12.62 -13.22 -0.57
N LEU A 210 12.09 -12.15 0.05
CA LEU A 210 11.01 -12.27 1.04
C LEU A 210 9.70 -12.63 0.33
N ASN A 211 8.99 -13.62 0.88
CA ASN A 211 7.71 -14.02 0.34
C ASN A 211 6.67 -12.91 0.53
N ARG A 212 5.98 -12.51 -0.53
CA ARG A 212 4.84 -11.59 -0.48
C ARG A 212 3.55 -12.21 -1.02
N ASN A 213 3.58 -13.50 -1.33
CA ASN A 213 2.41 -14.20 -1.87
C ASN A 213 1.42 -14.50 -0.73
N PRO A 214 0.22 -13.90 -0.73
CA PRO A 214 -0.82 -14.25 0.24
C PRO A 214 -1.57 -15.54 -0.12
N SER A 215 -1.29 -16.14 -1.28
CA SER A 215 -1.97 -17.37 -1.71
C SER A 215 -1.57 -18.58 -0.88
N ASP A 216 -2.50 -19.53 -0.76
CA ASP A 216 -2.28 -20.88 -0.26
C ASP A 216 -2.90 -21.90 -1.24
N GLU A 217 -3.13 -23.14 -0.78
CA GLU A 217 -3.76 -24.20 -1.60
C GLU A 217 -5.20 -23.89 -2.02
N ARG A 218 -5.94 -23.06 -1.28
CA ARG A 218 -7.35 -22.77 -1.52
C ARG A 218 -7.61 -21.37 -2.07
N TYR A 219 -6.89 -20.38 -1.57
CA TYR A 219 -7.10 -18.97 -1.89
C TYR A 219 -5.97 -18.48 -2.76
N HIS A 220 -6.27 -18.09 -4.00
CA HIS A 220 -5.28 -17.67 -4.97
C HIS A 220 -5.41 -16.20 -5.33
N PHE A 221 -4.32 -15.47 -5.16
CA PHE A 221 -4.21 -14.05 -5.45
C PHE A 221 -3.34 -13.81 -6.67
N ARG A 222 -3.82 -12.94 -7.56
CA ARG A 222 -3.08 -12.59 -8.78
C ARG A 222 -1.89 -11.69 -8.43
N GLN A 223 -0.83 -11.78 -9.23
CA GLN A 223 0.22 -10.78 -9.18
C GLN A 223 -0.23 -9.51 -9.92
N LEU A 224 0.25 -8.34 -9.48
CA LEU A 224 0.15 -7.09 -10.21
C LEU A 224 0.82 -7.29 -11.57
N ALA A 225 0.01 -7.32 -12.62
CA ALA A 225 0.49 -7.36 -13.99
C ALA A 225 1.04 -5.99 -14.40
N ASN A 226 1.89 -5.96 -15.44
CA ASN A 226 2.31 -4.71 -16.08
C ASN A 226 1.17 -4.13 -16.95
N ARG A 227 0.04 -3.81 -16.31
CA ARG A 227 -1.18 -3.21 -16.90
C ARG A 227 -1.60 -2.06 -16.01
N GLY A 228 -1.39 -0.82 -16.48
CA GLY A 228 -1.54 0.36 -15.66
C GLY A 228 -2.96 0.56 -15.13
N GLY A 229 -3.98 0.34 -15.96
CA GLY A 229 -5.38 0.44 -15.56
C GLY A 229 -5.76 -0.58 -14.48
N PHE A 230 -5.28 -1.81 -14.58
CA PHE A 230 -5.50 -2.83 -13.54
C PHE A 230 -4.88 -2.44 -12.19
N HIS A 231 -3.67 -1.88 -12.19
CA HIS A 231 -3.03 -1.41 -10.95
C HIS A 231 -3.80 -0.19 -10.39
N ALA A 232 -4.18 0.76 -11.25
CA ALA A 232 -4.97 1.92 -10.84
C ALA A 232 -6.31 1.51 -10.20
N GLU A 233 -7.04 0.57 -10.81
CA GLU A 233 -8.30 0.03 -10.30
C GLU A 233 -8.16 -0.51 -8.87
N TRP A 234 -7.10 -1.27 -8.60
CA TRP A 234 -6.87 -1.85 -7.27
C TRP A 234 -6.37 -0.83 -6.24
N MET A 235 -5.57 0.15 -6.67
CA MET A 235 -5.19 1.27 -5.82
C MET A 235 -6.43 2.03 -5.35
N VAL A 236 -7.34 2.36 -6.26
CA VAL A 236 -8.58 3.10 -5.95
C VAL A 236 -9.48 2.28 -5.02
N ARG A 237 -9.74 1.01 -5.34
CA ARG A 237 -10.58 0.13 -4.52
C ARG A 237 -10.03 -0.06 -3.11
N ALA A 238 -8.72 -0.27 -2.99
CA ALA A 238 -8.07 -0.45 -1.70
C ALA A 238 -8.12 0.85 -0.88
N SER A 239 -7.91 2.01 -1.51
CA SER A 239 -8.11 3.32 -0.88
C SER A 239 -9.52 3.50 -0.33
N TRP A 240 -10.55 3.22 -1.14
CA TRP A 240 -11.94 3.33 -0.69
C TRP A 240 -12.26 2.41 0.48
N LEU A 241 -11.83 1.14 0.39
CA LEU A 241 -12.07 0.14 1.42
C LEU A 241 -11.40 0.53 2.75
N VAL A 242 -10.11 0.92 2.68
CA VAL A 242 -9.34 1.28 3.87
C VAL A 242 -9.92 2.54 4.51
N ALA A 243 -10.23 3.58 3.72
CA ALA A 243 -10.88 4.79 4.24
C ALA A 243 -12.22 4.47 4.93
N ALA A 244 -13.08 3.68 4.28
CA ALA A 244 -14.38 3.30 4.84
C ALA A 244 -14.26 2.45 6.12
N ALA A 245 -13.20 1.64 6.24
CA ALA A 245 -12.92 0.87 7.44
C ALA A 245 -12.40 1.76 8.58
N ILE A 246 -11.55 2.75 8.29
CA ILE A 246 -11.05 3.75 9.25
C ILE A 246 -12.21 4.56 9.84
N GLU A 247 -13.17 4.99 9.01
CA GLU A 247 -14.35 5.74 9.44
C GLU A 247 -15.16 4.96 10.51
N GLN A 248 -15.23 3.64 10.40
CA GLN A 248 -15.94 2.76 11.34
C GLN A 248 -15.09 2.29 12.53
N ALA A 249 -13.76 2.33 12.40
CA ALA A 249 -12.86 1.90 13.46
C ALA A 249 -13.01 2.78 14.71
N GLN A 250 -12.86 2.19 15.89
CA GLN A 250 -13.04 2.88 17.17
C GLN A 250 -11.73 3.17 17.90
N ALA A 251 -10.61 2.59 17.44
CA ALA A 251 -9.31 2.77 18.11
C ALA A 251 -8.76 4.20 17.94
N PRO A 252 -8.07 4.75 18.96
CA PRO A 252 -7.56 6.13 18.93
C PRO A 252 -6.66 6.46 17.74
N TRP A 253 -5.73 5.55 17.38
CA TRP A 253 -4.82 5.76 16.24
C TRP A 253 -5.53 5.89 14.88
N CYS A 254 -6.79 5.45 14.77
CA CYS A 254 -7.63 5.63 13.59
C CYS A 254 -8.43 6.95 13.59
N LYS A 255 -8.31 7.76 14.66
CA LYS A 255 -8.98 9.08 14.79
C LYS A 255 -8.03 10.27 14.60
N GLU A 256 -6.74 10.00 14.48
CA GLU A 256 -5.72 10.99 14.15
C GLU A 256 -5.93 11.56 12.74
N SER A 257 -5.49 12.80 12.51
CA SER A 257 -5.64 13.46 11.21
C SER A 257 -4.89 12.74 10.08
N ASP A 258 -3.88 11.93 10.40
CA ASP A 258 -3.11 11.12 9.48
C ASP A 258 -3.46 9.61 9.55
N ALA A 259 -4.65 9.25 10.04
CA ALA A 259 -5.08 7.85 10.22
C ALA A 259 -4.85 6.96 9.00
N LEU A 260 -5.14 7.44 7.79
CA LEU A 260 -4.90 6.68 6.55
C LEU A 260 -3.44 6.23 6.42
N ARG A 261 -2.50 7.10 6.84
CA ARG A 261 -1.07 6.90 6.73
C ARG A 261 -0.53 5.98 7.81
N ARG A 262 -1.15 6.00 9.00
CA ARG A 262 -0.87 5.03 10.06
C ARG A 262 -1.33 3.64 9.65
N VAL A 263 -2.52 3.51 9.06
CA VAL A 263 -3.03 2.23 8.56
C VAL A 263 -2.21 1.72 7.38
N GLU A 264 -1.81 2.60 6.46
CA GLU A 264 -0.87 2.26 5.40
C GLU A 264 0.46 1.72 5.95
N ALA A 265 1.02 2.36 6.99
CA ALA A 265 2.22 1.89 7.68
C ALA A 265 2.02 0.51 8.34
N ALA A 266 0.87 0.26 8.98
CA ALA A 266 0.52 -1.05 9.54
C ALA A 266 0.47 -2.14 8.46
N LEU A 267 -0.22 -1.87 7.34
CA LEU A 267 -0.33 -2.79 6.20
C LEU A 267 1.04 -3.02 5.53
N PHE A 268 1.86 -1.97 5.43
CA PHE A 268 3.20 -2.06 4.88
C PHE A 268 4.10 -2.99 5.70
N MET A 269 3.97 -2.93 7.03
CA MET A 269 4.63 -3.87 7.93
C MET A 269 4.05 -5.27 7.79
N LEU A 270 2.73 -5.46 7.90
CA LEU A 270 2.11 -6.78 7.75
C LEU A 270 2.46 -7.48 6.42
N GLY A 271 2.65 -6.70 5.36
CA GLY A 271 3.06 -7.17 4.03
C GLY A 271 4.58 -7.34 3.85
N TYR A 272 5.37 -7.19 4.91
CA TYR A 272 6.83 -7.31 4.86
C TYR A 272 7.28 -8.69 4.38
N GLU A 273 6.74 -9.74 5.00
CA GLU A 273 6.94 -11.14 4.64
C GLU A 273 5.68 -11.94 5.01
N ILE A 274 5.08 -12.65 4.06
CA ILE A 274 3.95 -13.55 4.32
C ILE A 274 4.50 -14.92 4.72
N PRO A 275 4.18 -15.44 5.92
CA PRO A 275 4.62 -16.77 6.34
C PRO A 275 4.12 -17.85 5.38
N THR A 276 5.01 -18.76 5.00
CA THR A 276 4.65 -20.03 4.36
C THR A 276 4.41 -21.10 5.43
N GLU A 277 3.68 -22.17 5.11
CA GLU A 277 3.43 -23.27 6.06
C GLU A 277 4.73 -23.91 6.58
N GLU A 278 5.80 -23.92 5.78
CA GLU A 278 7.14 -24.36 6.21
C GLU A 278 7.75 -23.51 7.34
N ASN A 279 7.34 -22.25 7.49
CA ASN A 279 7.80 -21.38 8.57
C ASN A 279 7.01 -21.62 9.88
N HIS A 280 5.82 -22.22 9.80
CA HIS A 280 5.04 -22.60 11.00
C HIS A 280 5.55 -23.89 11.64
N SER A 281 6.12 -24.83 10.86
CA SER A 281 6.60 -26.12 11.38
C SER A 281 7.95 -26.04 12.11
N LYS A 282 8.77 -25.01 11.87
CA LYS A 282 10.07 -24.84 12.53
C LYS A 282 10.01 -24.36 13.99
N GLN A 283 8.83 -23.97 14.50
CA GLN A 283 8.65 -23.56 15.89
C GLN A 283 8.29 -24.71 16.86
N PHE A 284 8.10 -25.94 16.38
CA PHE A 284 7.69 -27.10 17.21
C PHE A 284 8.70 -28.24 17.27
N HIS A 285 9.99 -27.96 17.10
CA HIS A 285 11.03 -28.94 17.37
C HIS A 285 12.05 -28.40 18.36
N TYR A 286 11.76 -28.56 19.66
CA TYR A 286 12.69 -29.07 20.66
C TYR A 286 11.84 -29.64 21.82
N LEU A 287 11.80 -30.98 21.90
CA LEU A 287 11.59 -31.72 23.15
C LEU A 287 12.89 -31.67 23.96
#